data_AF-A0A7K0KCG8-F1
#
_entry.id   AF-A0A7K0KCG8-F1
#
_cell.length_a   1.000
_cell.length_b   1.000
_cell.length_c   1.000
_cell.angle_alpha   90.00
_cell.angle_beta   90.00
_cell.angle_gamma   90.00
#
_symmetry.space_group_name_H-M   'P 1'
#
loop_
_entity.id
_entity.type
_entity.pdbx_description
1 polymer ?
#
loop_
_entity_poly.entity_id
_entity_poly.type
_entity_poly.pdbx_seq_one_letter_code
_entity_poly.pdbx_strand_id
1 'polypeptide(L)'
;METLNMTWVNLLRKQFIEILDYYDENPQRFDYKELKKAYDALLSVKSVEEFKQWRKLLKDYGLSFTDMARYSHDDNMLAVLDDYAEGANDKVLDVFIRWKLSFNPAKWTEVEKWNSELVDILLKATKREEDVHIVVFPCGKGRVKRWAAIGQDADRLFEVFGWQTGHVDATTGPVSWMFINAYGLEVLRQSGYSIQVRDFGEFDILSMAFEEDSVASMQQFIDYLRMMDQLAGEQVRFLKKIRPVIYPHPGYNELTQAYIEFNKDFVVAKFDNGKKVTLADGKNWNLNGYAKPFAVQLGAELGEA
;
A
#
# COMPACT_ATOMS: atom_id res chain seq x y z
N MET A 1 -3.54 11.71 21.61
CA MET A 1 -3.81 11.21 20.23
C MET A 1 -2.76 10.14 19.99
N GLU A 2 -3.12 8.86 19.94
CA GLU A 2 -2.13 7.80 19.66
C GLU A 2 -1.68 7.91 18.20
N THR A 3 -0.38 8.15 18.02
CA THR A 3 0.36 8.20 16.76
C THR A 3 0.42 6.81 16.14
N LEU A 4 0.20 6.72 14.82
CA LEU A 4 0.33 5.47 14.06
C LEU A 4 1.81 5.06 14.02
N ASN A 5 2.13 3.83 14.44
CA ASN A 5 3.50 3.34 14.40
C ASN A 5 3.72 2.44 13.17
N MET A 6 4.30 3.02 12.11
CA MET A 6 4.54 2.34 10.84
C MET A 6 5.57 1.20 10.93
N THR A 7 6.46 1.21 11.94
CA THR A 7 7.39 0.10 12.18
C THR A 7 6.63 -1.20 12.43
N TRP A 8 5.59 -1.17 13.27
CA TRP A 8 4.76 -2.35 13.53
C TRP A 8 3.97 -2.79 12.30
N VAL A 9 3.45 -1.84 11.50
CA VAL A 9 2.77 -2.15 10.23
C VAL A 9 3.72 -2.91 9.31
N ASN A 10 4.96 -2.45 9.16
CA ASN A 10 5.93 -3.06 8.25
C ASN A 10 6.42 -4.44 8.72
N LEU A 11 6.52 -4.67 10.04
CA LEU A 11 6.79 -6.01 10.58
C LEU A 11 5.68 -7.00 10.22
N LEU A 12 4.41 -6.60 10.39
CA LEU A 12 3.26 -7.43 10.03
C LEU A 12 3.22 -7.73 8.52
N ARG A 13 3.52 -6.72 7.68
CA ARG A 13 3.61 -6.87 6.21
C ARG A 13 4.65 -7.91 5.81
N LYS A 14 5.89 -7.74 6.28
CA LYS A 14 6.99 -8.64 6.01
C LYS A 14 6.64 -10.07 6.44
N GLN A 15 6.19 -10.25 7.67
CA GLN A 15 5.87 -11.57 8.19
C GLN A 15 4.72 -12.25 7.42
N PHE A 16 3.72 -11.47 6.99
CA PHE A 16 2.65 -11.99 6.15
C PHE A 16 3.18 -12.53 4.82
N ILE A 17 4.16 -11.88 4.22
CA ILE A 17 4.76 -12.32 2.96
C ILE A 17 5.62 -13.56 3.16
N GLU A 18 6.46 -13.57 4.20
CA GLU A 18 7.24 -14.77 4.56
C GLU A 18 6.34 -15.97 4.84
N ILE A 19 5.16 -15.77 5.42
CA ILE A 19 4.13 -16.81 5.57
C ILE A 19 3.68 -17.35 4.21
N LEU A 20 3.41 -16.47 3.23
CA LEU A 20 2.98 -16.88 1.90
C LEU A 20 4.06 -17.70 1.19
N ASP A 21 5.28 -17.18 1.13
CA ASP A 21 6.40 -17.85 0.48
C ASP A 21 6.72 -19.20 1.14
N TYR A 22 6.81 -19.21 2.47
CA TYR A 22 7.15 -20.42 3.22
C TYR A 22 6.15 -21.54 2.95
N TYR A 23 4.85 -21.26 2.96
CA TYR A 23 3.84 -22.29 2.73
C TYR A 23 3.61 -22.64 1.26
N ASP A 24 3.93 -21.74 0.32
CA ASP A 24 3.95 -22.06 -1.11
C ASP A 24 5.11 -23.00 -1.45
N GLU A 25 6.28 -22.77 -0.87
CA GLU A 25 7.46 -23.65 -1.02
C GLU A 25 7.32 -24.97 -0.24
N ASN A 26 6.49 -24.99 0.81
CA ASN A 26 6.34 -26.14 1.72
C ASN A 26 4.88 -26.59 1.90
N PRO A 27 4.15 -26.94 0.82
CA PRO A 27 2.73 -27.27 0.88
C PRO A 27 2.42 -28.51 1.75
N GLN A 28 3.38 -29.41 1.94
CA GLN A 28 3.30 -30.57 2.84
C GLN A 28 3.00 -30.18 4.30
N ARG A 29 3.32 -28.94 4.71
CA ARG A 29 3.00 -28.46 6.06
C ARG A 29 1.49 -28.41 6.32
N PHE A 30 0.68 -28.30 5.26
CA PHE A 30 -0.78 -28.32 5.35
C PHE A 30 -1.38 -29.72 5.59
N ASP A 31 -0.56 -30.78 5.71
CA ASP A 31 -1.02 -32.07 6.24
C ASP A 31 -1.56 -31.92 7.67
N TYR A 32 -1.08 -30.90 8.40
CA TYR A 32 -1.70 -30.47 9.65
C TYR A 32 -2.94 -29.58 9.38
N LYS A 33 -4.12 -30.16 9.61
CA LYS A 33 -5.41 -29.57 9.21
C LYS A 33 -5.72 -28.26 9.93
N GLU A 34 -5.37 -28.17 11.21
CA GLU A 34 -5.56 -26.99 12.04
C GLU A 34 -4.73 -25.81 11.53
N LEU A 35 -3.48 -26.08 11.12
CA LEU A 35 -2.61 -25.07 10.50
C LEU A 35 -3.18 -24.57 9.17
N LYS A 36 -3.63 -25.49 8.29
CA LYS A 36 -4.28 -25.11 7.03
C LYS A 36 -5.51 -24.22 7.27
N LYS A 37 -6.37 -24.60 8.22
CA LYS A 37 -7.55 -23.79 8.58
C LYS A 37 -7.17 -22.40 9.10
N ALA A 38 -6.15 -22.31 9.93
CA ALA A 38 -5.67 -21.04 10.46
C ALA A 38 -5.05 -20.16 9.36
N TYR A 39 -4.33 -20.76 8.42
CA TYR A 39 -3.80 -20.08 7.24
C TYR A 39 -4.92 -19.57 6.31
N ASP A 40 -5.88 -20.42 5.94
CA ASP A 40 -7.02 -20.03 5.11
C ASP A 40 -7.86 -18.91 5.79
N ALA A 41 -7.99 -18.98 7.11
CA ALA A 41 -8.65 -17.96 7.91
C ALA A 41 -7.87 -16.63 7.88
N LEU A 42 -6.55 -16.64 8.03
CA LEU A 42 -5.70 -15.45 7.90
C LEU A 42 -5.90 -14.79 6.54
N LEU A 43 -5.83 -15.57 5.45
CA LEU A 43 -6.05 -15.06 4.09
C LEU A 43 -7.42 -14.41 3.93
N SER A 44 -8.43 -14.89 4.64
CA SER A 44 -9.82 -14.41 4.56
C SER A 44 -10.12 -13.17 5.40
N VAL A 45 -9.24 -12.76 6.33
CA VAL A 45 -9.46 -11.59 7.22
C VAL A 45 -9.59 -10.29 6.43
N LYS A 46 -10.62 -9.49 6.77
CA LYS A 46 -10.94 -8.19 6.16
C LYS A 46 -11.12 -7.03 7.15
N SER A 47 -11.14 -7.30 8.46
CA SER A 47 -11.30 -6.28 9.51
C SER A 47 -10.49 -6.59 10.76
N VAL A 48 -10.27 -5.58 11.62
CA VAL A 48 -9.54 -5.75 12.89
C VAL A 48 -10.24 -6.77 13.79
N GLU A 49 -11.56 -6.78 13.84
CA GLU A 49 -12.34 -7.75 14.60
C GLU A 49 -12.13 -9.18 14.09
N GLU A 50 -12.16 -9.38 12.77
CA GLU A 50 -11.87 -10.68 12.15
C GLU A 50 -10.41 -11.11 12.42
N PHE A 51 -9.46 -10.17 12.43
CA PHE A 51 -8.08 -10.45 12.78
C PHE A 51 -7.94 -10.88 14.24
N LYS A 52 -8.62 -10.22 15.18
CA LYS A 52 -8.67 -10.62 16.60
C LYS A 52 -9.30 -12.01 16.77
N GLN A 53 -10.33 -12.34 15.99
CA GLN A 53 -10.91 -13.69 15.96
C GLN A 53 -9.93 -14.72 15.42
N TRP A 54 -9.15 -14.39 14.39
CA TRP A 54 -8.08 -15.24 13.88
C TRP A 54 -7.00 -15.51 14.94
N ARG A 55 -6.56 -14.49 15.70
CA ARG A 55 -5.61 -14.70 16.82
C ARG A 55 -6.17 -15.63 17.88
N LYS A 56 -7.46 -15.50 18.20
CA LYS A 56 -8.15 -16.43 19.10
C LYS A 56 -8.17 -17.86 18.55
N LEU A 57 -8.43 -18.02 17.25
CA LEU A 57 -8.38 -19.31 16.56
C LEU A 57 -7.01 -19.98 16.68
N LEU A 58 -5.92 -19.21 16.52
CA LEU A 58 -4.56 -19.73 16.72
C LEU A 58 -4.37 -20.28 18.14
N LYS A 59 -4.81 -19.54 19.15
CA LYS A 59 -4.76 -19.99 20.54
C LYS A 59 -5.59 -21.26 20.78
N ASP A 60 -6.79 -21.32 20.22
CA ASP A 60 -7.66 -22.50 20.34
C ASP A 60 -7.04 -23.75 19.68
N TYR A 61 -6.20 -23.56 18.65
CA TYR A 61 -5.46 -24.64 17.99
C TYR A 61 -4.06 -24.89 18.57
N GLY A 62 -3.63 -24.14 19.59
CA GLY A 62 -2.27 -24.23 20.14
C GLY A 62 -1.18 -23.79 19.14
N LEU A 63 -1.56 -22.96 18.17
CA LEU A 63 -0.71 -22.36 17.14
C LEU A 63 -0.31 -20.91 17.48
N SER A 64 -0.72 -20.40 18.65
CA SER A 64 -0.38 -19.06 19.14
C SER A 64 1.10 -18.95 19.51
N PHE A 65 1.64 -17.73 19.46
CA PHE A 65 3.03 -17.48 19.89
C PHE A 65 3.30 -17.88 21.34
N THR A 66 2.29 -17.80 22.21
CA THR A 66 2.43 -18.20 23.63
C THR A 66 2.45 -19.73 23.81
N ASP A 67 1.99 -20.48 22.82
CA ASP A 67 1.86 -21.94 22.85
C ASP A 67 3.01 -22.64 22.10
N MET A 68 3.95 -21.85 21.54
CA MET A 68 5.16 -22.29 20.81
C MET A 68 6.06 -23.24 21.61
N ALA A 69 5.89 -23.40 22.93
CA ALA A 69 6.62 -24.41 23.71
C ALA A 69 6.37 -25.86 23.22
N ARG A 70 5.36 -26.09 22.38
CA ARG A 70 5.00 -27.40 21.80
C ARG A 70 5.48 -27.63 20.36
N TYR A 71 5.94 -26.61 19.64
CA TYR A 71 6.33 -26.68 18.23
C TYR A 71 7.65 -25.94 18.00
N SER A 72 8.52 -26.44 17.11
CA SER A 72 9.71 -25.68 16.74
C SER A 72 9.29 -24.39 16.01
N HIS A 73 9.98 -23.26 16.26
CA HIS A 73 9.71 -21.98 15.58
C HIS A 73 9.68 -22.12 14.05
N ASP A 74 10.43 -23.09 13.52
CA ASP A 74 10.60 -23.30 12.08
C ASP A 74 9.37 -23.95 11.40
N ASP A 75 8.35 -24.40 12.15
CA ASP A 75 7.19 -25.13 11.61
C ASP A 75 5.87 -24.32 11.59
N ASN A 76 5.82 -23.15 12.25
CA ASN A 76 4.58 -22.37 12.40
C ASN A 76 4.83 -20.86 12.27
N MET A 77 4.96 -20.39 11.02
CA MET A 77 5.14 -18.97 10.71
C MET A 77 3.94 -18.10 11.13
N LEU A 78 2.75 -18.70 11.36
CA LEU A 78 1.57 -17.95 11.82
C LEU A 78 1.74 -17.43 13.24
N ALA A 79 2.46 -18.16 14.08
CA ALA A 79 2.76 -17.75 15.45
C ALA A 79 3.66 -16.52 15.49
N VAL A 80 4.57 -16.34 14.52
CA VAL A 80 5.43 -15.16 14.46
C VAL A 80 4.61 -13.90 14.11
N LEU A 81 3.64 -14.01 13.20
CA LEU A 81 2.72 -12.92 12.91
C LEU A 81 1.83 -12.59 14.11
N ASP A 82 1.41 -13.62 14.86
CA ASP A 82 0.64 -13.46 16.10
C ASP A 82 1.41 -12.72 17.20
N ASP A 83 2.72 -13.00 17.35
CA ASP A 83 3.61 -12.28 18.27
C ASP A 83 3.71 -10.80 17.90
N TYR A 84 3.98 -10.50 16.62
CA TYR A 84 4.01 -9.11 16.15
C TYR A 84 2.66 -8.40 16.32
N ALA A 85 1.56 -9.14 16.22
CA ALA A 85 0.23 -8.58 16.43
C ALA A 85 -0.13 -8.33 17.90
N GLU A 86 0.55 -8.96 18.87
CA GLU A 86 0.34 -8.71 20.30
C GLU A 86 0.76 -7.27 20.68
N GLY A 87 1.82 -6.75 20.05
CA GLY A 87 2.30 -5.39 20.27
C GLY A 87 1.60 -4.31 19.43
N ALA A 88 0.72 -4.68 18.50
CA ALA A 88 0.06 -3.77 17.57
C ALA A 88 -1.32 -3.29 18.09
N ASN A 89 -1.57 -1.98 18.05
CA ASN A 89 -2.90 -1.43 18.34
C ASN A 89 -3.86 -1.55 17.15
N ASP A 90 -5.15 -1.28 17.37
CA ASP A 90 -6.19 -1.42 16.36
C ASP A 90 -5.94 -0.57 15.10
N LYS A 91 -5.30 0.60 15.23
CA LYS A 91 -4.95 1.43 14.07
C LYS A 91 -3.86 0.80 13.21
N VAL A 92 -2.84 0.21 13.85
CA VAL A 92 -1.77 -0.51 13.15
C VAL A 92 -2.34 -1.73 12.43
N LEU A 93 -3.20 -2.50 13.11
CA LEU A 93 -3.86 -3.66 12.53
C LEU A 93 -4.76 -3.27 11.36
N ASP A 94 -5.54 -2.20 11.48
CA ASP A 94 -6.42 -1.70 10.42
C ASP A 94 -5.62 -1.30 9.17
N VAL A 95 -4.48 -0.61 9.34
CA VAL A 95 -3.59 -0.25 8.22
C VAL A 95 -2.97 -1.49 7.57
N PHE A 96 -2.50 -2.45 8.37
CA PHE A 96 -1.97 -3.72 7.86
C PHE A 96 -3.04 -4.52 7.09
N ILE A 97 -4.27 -4.59 7.60
CA ILE A 97 -5.37 -5.34 6.96
C ILE A 97 -5.79 -4.67 5.66
N ARG A 98 -5.93 -3.33 5.65
CA ARG A 98 -6.19 -2.59 4.41
C ARG A 98 -5.11 -2.86 3.36
N TRP A 99 -3.84 -2.88 3.77
CA TRP A 99 -2.72 -3.26 2.90
C TRP A 99 -2.81 -4.72 2.41
N LYS A 100 -3.08 -5.68 3.29
CA LYS A 100 -3.20 -7.11 2.93
C LYS A 100 -4.28 -7.31 1.87
N LEU A 101 -5.42 -6.62 2.02
CA LEU A 101 -6.49 -6.65 1.03
C LEU A 101 -6.06 -6.00 -0.29
N SER A 102 -5.08 -5.08 -0.26
CA SER A 102 -4.48 -4.47 -1.45
C SER A 102 -3.32 -5.25 -2.08
N PHE A 103 -2.78 -6.30 -1.44
CA PHE A 103 -1.58 -7.02 -1.90
C PHE A 103 -1.85 -8.11 -2.96
N ASN A 104 -0.88 -8.39 -3.84
CA ASN A 104 -0.94 -9.42 -4.89
C ASN A 104 0.32 -10.32 -4.89
N PRO A 105 0.23 -11.57 -4.41
CA PRO A 105 1.40 -12.45 -4.22
C PRO A 105 2.10 -12.92 -5.51
N ALA A 106 1.41 -12.99 -6.66
CA ALA A 106 1.96 -13.64 -7.86
C ALA A 106 3.07 -12.84 -8.58
N LYS A 107 3.29 -11.58 -8.21
CA LYS A 107 4.30 -10.68 -8.82
C LYS A 107 5.47 -10.35 -7.87
N TRP A 108 5.57 -11.08 -6.76
CA TRP A 108 6.47 -10.83 -5.63
C TRP A 108 7.92 -11.33 -5.84
N THR A 109 8.10 -12.56 -6.34
CA THR A 109 9.37 -13.32 -6.26
C THR A 109 10.52 -12.81 -7.15
N GLU A 110 10.29 -11.89 -8.10
CA GLU A 110 11.30 -11.50 -9.10
C GLU A 110 12.18 -10.29 -8.69
N VAL A 111 11.86 -9.59 -7.59
CA VAL A 111 12.28 -8.19 -7.38
C VAL A 111 13.22 -7.95 -6.16
N GLU A 112 13.33 -8.90 -5.24
CA GLU A 112 13.85 -8.71 -3.87
C GLU A 112 15.34 -8.28 -3.76
N LYS A 113 16.23 -8.90 -4.54
CA LYS A 113 17.68 -8.80 -4.28
C LYS A 113 18.34 -7.49 -4.75
N TRP A 114 17.74 -6.76 -5.69
CA TRP A 114 18.34 -5.55 -6.26
C TRP A 114 18.03 -4.28 -5.45
N ASN A 115 16.95 -4.30 -4.67
CA ASN A 115 16.45 -3.11 -3.98
C ASN A 115 17.15 -2.84 -2.64
N SER A 116 17.59 -3.87 -1.91
CA SER A 116 18.09 -3.71 -0.54
C SER A 116 19.35 -2.84 -0.45
N GLU A 117 20.31 -3.01 -1.36
CA GLU A 117 21.54 -2.21 -1.38
C GLU A 117 21.29 -0.73 -1.70
N LEU A 118 20.39 -0.46 -2.65
CA LEU A 118 20.04 0.90 -3.07
C LEU A 118 19.25 1.64 -1.98
N VAL A 119 18.35 0.93 -1.29
CA VAL A 119 17.53 1.47 -0.20
C VAL A 119 18.38 1.98 0.95
N ASP A 120 19.41 1.24 1.36
CA ASP A 120 20.28 1.69 2.45
C ASP A 120 21.05 2.97 2.11
N ILE A 121 21.41 3.16 0.84
CA ILE A 121 22.04 4.39 0.35
C ILE A 121 21.04 5.55 0.46
N LEU A 122 19.81 5.38 -0.01
CA LEU A 122 18.78 6.42 0.07
C LEU A 122 18.39 6.75 1.51
N LEU A 123 18.28 5.76 2.39
CA LEU A 123 18.00 5.98 3.82
C LEU A 123 19.12 6.76 4.50
N LYS A 124 20.38 6.49 4.18
CA LYS A 124 21.49 7.34 4.67
C LYS A 124 21.37 8.77 4.12
N ALA A 125 20.92 8.91 2.88
CA ALA A 125 20.70 10.21 2.26
C ALA A 125 19.47 10.96 2.79
N THR A 126 18.54 10.34 3.52
CA THR A 126 17.44 11.06 4.19
C THR A 126 17.76 11.49 5.61
N LYS A 127 18.80 10.93 6.25
CA LYS A 127 19.24 11.32 7.60
C LYS A 127 19.63 12.80 7.65
N ARG A 128 19.05 13.50 8.63
CA ARG A 128 19.19 14.94 8.84
C ARG A 128 18.98 15.27 10.32
N GLU A 129 19.64 16.32 10.80
CA GLU A 129 19.49 16.80 12.19
C GLU A 129 18.14 17.49 12.41
N GLU A 130 17.59 18.15 11.38
CA GLU A 130 16.30 18.82 11.43
C GLU A 130 15.37 18.32 10.32
N ASP A 131 14.11 18.08 10.68
CA ASP A 131 13.15 17.40 9.83
C ASP A 131 12.25 18.38 9.04
N VAL A 132 12.89 19.29 8.31
CA VAL A 132 12.25 20.49 7.70
C VAL A 132 11.75 20.25 6.27
N HIS A 133 12.38 19.33 5.53
CA HIS A 133 12.09 19.09 4.12
C HIS A 133 11.50 17.70 3.91
N ILE A 134 10.55 17.58 2.98
CA ILE A 134 10.20 16.28 2.38
C ILE A 134 11.24 15.99 1.32
N VAL A 135 12.06 14.97 1.53
CA VAL A 135 13.09 14.56 0.57
C VAL A 135 12.51 13.58 -0.43
N VAL A 136 12.70 13.89 -1.71
CA VAL A 136 12.31 13.01 -2.82
C VAL A 136 13.49 12.79 -3.75
N PHE A 137 13.57 11.60 -4.33
CA PHE A 137 14.67 11.21 -5.21
C PHE A 137 14.13 10.92 -6.61
N PRO A 138 14.66 11.53 -7.68
CA PRO A 138 14.28 11.19 -9.05
C PRO A 138 14.51 9.71 -9.33
N CYS A 139 13.54 9.00 -9.91
CA CYS A 139 13.65 7.59 -10.25
C CYS A 139 12.89 7.28 -11.55
N GLY A 140 13.11 6.09 -12.11
CA GLY A 140 12.50 5.67 -13.37
C GLY A 140 13.47 5.74 -14.56
N LYS A 141 13.39 4.74 -15.46
CA LYS A 141 14.14 4.72 -16.73
C LYS A 141 13.37 5.39 -17.87
N GLY A 142 14.09 6.11 -18.73
CA GLY A 142 13.55 6.64 -19.99
C GLY A 142 12.92 8.03 -19.88
N ARG A 143 11.80 8.26 -20.57
CA ARG A 143 11.17 9.59 -20.69
C ARG A 143 10.19 9.93 -19.56
N VAL A 144 9.78 8.94 -18.76
CA VAL A 144 8.82 9.12 -17.66
C VAL A 144 9.59 9.58 -16.43
N LYS A 145 9.40 10.85 -16.04
CA LYS A 145 10.01 11.40 -14.82
C LYS A 145 9.17 10.99 -13.62
N ARG A 146 9.72 10.16 -12.76
CA ARG A 146 9.15 9.86 -11.45
C ARG A 146 10.08 10.30 -10.34
N TRP A 147 9.54 10.34 -9.14
CA TRP A 147 10.29 10.54 -7.92
C TRP A 147 9.87 9.50 -6.90
N ALA A 148 10.63 9.38 -5.84
CA ALA A 148 10.27 8.54 -4.73
C ALA A 148 10.64 9.16 -3.40
N ALA A 149 9.80 8.87 -2.41
CA ALA A 149 10.07 9.12 -1.01
C ALA A 149 10.29 7.79 -0.29
N ILE A 150 11.14 7.80 0.75
CA ILE A 150 11.51 6.60 1.50
C ILE A 150 11.54 6.87 3.00
N GLY A 151 11.19 5.85 3.79
CA GLY A 151 11.13 5.90 5.25
C GLY A 151 10.22 7.02 5.73
N GLN A 152 10.74 7.86 6.63
CA GLN A 152 10.00 8.95 7.27
C GLN A 152 9.36 9.93 6.27
N ASP A 153 9.99 10.14 5.10
CA ASP A 153 9.46 11.05 4.08
C ASP A 153 8.23 10.44 3.40
N ALA A 154 8.24 9.12 3.14
CA ALA A 154 7.06 8.41 2.64
C ALA A 154 5.94 8.34 3.68
N ASP A 155 6.29 8.13 4.97
CA ASP A 155 5.32 8.12 6.06
C ASP A 155 4.63 9.47 6.22
N ARG A 156 5.38 10.58 6.14
CA ARG A 156 4.84 11.93 6.14
C ARG A 156 3.86 12.16 5.00
N LEU A 157 4.18 11.69 3.79
CA LEU A 157 3.27 11.82 2.65
C LEU A 157 1.97 11.04 2.85
N PHE A 158 2.04 9.85 3.45
CA PHE A 158 0.85 9.10 3.86
C PHE A 158 0.04 9.86 4.92
N GLU A 159 0.68 10.42 5.95
CA GLU A 159 -0.02 11.18 6.98
C GLU A 159 -0.69 12.45 6.43
N VAL A 160 0.01 13.15 5.52
CA VAL A 160 -0.45 14.43 4.99
C VAL A 160 -1.50 14.25 3.89
N PHE A 161 -1.42 13.23 3.04
CA PHE A 161 -2.28 13.09 1.87
C PHE A 161 -3.09 11.79 1.83
N GLY A 162 -2.74 10.81 2.66
CA GLY A 162 -3.33 9.47 2.63
C GLY A 162 -2.87 8.64 1.42
N TRP A 163 -1.83 9.09 0.71
CA TRP A 163 -1.28 8.36 -0.44
C TRP A 163 -0.67 7.05 0.01
N GLN A 164 -1.04 5.96 -0.66
CA GLN A 164 -0.67 4.61 -0.29
C GLN A 164 0.86 4.44 -0.32
N THR A 165 1.40 3.86 0.75
CA THR A 165 2.81 3.45 0.81
C THR A 165 2.92 1.96 0.52
N GLY A 166 3.93 1.62 -0.27
CA GLY A 166 4.51 0.28 -0.27
C GLY A 166 5.56 0.14 0.83
N HIS A 167 6.30 -0.96 0.79
CA HIS A 167 7.47 -1.16 1.63
C HIS A 167 8.61 -1.75 0.81
N VAL A 168 9.83 -1.57 1.31
CA VAL A 168 11.05 -2.13 0.74
C VAL A 168 12.01 -2.52 1.85
N ASP A 169 12.66 -3.67 1.72
CA ASP A 169 13.61 -4.15 2.73
C ASP A 169 14.92 -3.36 2.70
N ALA A 170 15.36 -2.95 3.89
CA ALA A 170 16.67 -2.35 4.15
C ALA A 170 17.48 -3.25 5.09
N THR A 171 18.79 -3.04 5.21
CA THR A 171 19.62 -3.80 6.17
C THR A 171 19.12 -3.65 7.62
N THR A 172 18.50 -2.51 7.94
CA THR A 172 17.95 -2.23 9.28
C THR A 172 16.50 -2.67 9.48
N GLY A 173 15.88 -3.32 8.49
CA GLY A 173 14.48 -3.71 8.47
C GLY A 173 13.64 -2.97 7.42
N PRO A 174 12.38 -3.38 7.21
CA PRO A 174 11.53 -2.84 6.15
C PRO A 174 11.15 -1.38 6.40
N VAL A 175 11.27 -0.57 5.35
CA VAL A 175 10.93 0.87 5.38
C VAL A 175 9.83 1.20 4.39
N SER A 176 9.07 2.26 4.69
CA SER A 176 8.01 2.74 3.79
C SER A 176 8.60 3.29 2.50
N TRP A 177 7.90 3.05 1.40
CA TRP A 177 8.28 3.53 0.07
C TRP A 177 7.06 4.11 -0.63
N MET A 178 7.24 5.21 -1.36
CA MET A 178 6.18 5.80 -2.17
C MET A 178 6.75 6.38 -3.44
N PHE A 179 6.23 5.93 -4.59
CA PHE A 179 6.46 6.60 -5.84
C PHE A 179 5.58 7.84 -5.97
N ILE A 180 6.14 8.88 -6.56
CA ILE A 180 5.52 10.16 -6.79
C ILE A 180 5.58 10.42 -8.29
N ASN A 181 4.41 10.48 -8.93
CA ASN A 181 4.29 10.84 -10.33
C ASN A 181 4.31 12.38 -10.50
N ALA A 182 4.26 12.85 -11.74
CA ALA A 182 4.29 14.30 -12.03
C ALA A 182 3.14 15.07 -11.36
N TYR A 183 1.95 14.46 -11.25
CA TYR A 183 0.81 15.06 -10.57
C TYR A 183 1.04 15.20 -9.07
N GLY A 184 1.54 14.13 -8.43
CA GLY A 184 1.89 14.13 -7.02
C GLY A 184 2.94 15.18 -6.70
N LEU A 185 3.97 15.33 -7.54
CA LEU A 185 4.99 16.36 -7.34
C LEU A 185 4.40 17.78 -7.43
N GLU A 186 3.45 18.01 -8.33
CA GLU A 186 2.79 19.32 -8.43
C GLU A 186 1.91 19.59 -7.20
N VAL A 187 1.19 18.59 -6.69
CA VAL A 187 0.48 18.70 -5.40
C VAL A 187 1.44 19.10 -4.30
N LEU A 188 2.59 18.43 -4.21
CA LEU A 188 3.59 18.76 -3.20
C LEU A 188 4.06 20.21 -3.32
N ARG A 189 4.42 20.66 -4.52
CA ARG A 189 4.91 22.04 -4.74
C ARG A 189 3.91 23.11 -4.31
N GLN A 190 2.63 22.85 -4.48
CA GLN A 190 1.55 23.80 -4.15
C GLN A 190 1.04 23.63 -2.71
N SER A 191 1.38 22.54 -2.03
CA SER A 191 0.91 22.22 -0.68
C SER A 191 1.60 23.02 0.44
N GLY A 192 2.58 23.85 0.12
CA GLY A 192 3.30 24.71 1.08
C GLY A 192 4.37 24.00 1.90
N TYR A 193 4.58 22.69 1.70
CA TYR A 193 5.70 21.96 2.30
C TYR A 193 7.00 22.24 1.56
N SER A 194 8.10 22.30 2.30
CA SER A 194 9.43 22.43 1.69
C SER A 194 9.87 21.08 1.13
N ILE A 195 10.19 21.03 -0.17
CA ILE A 195 10.59 19.80 -0.87
C ILE A 195 12.03 19.93 -1.28
N GLN A 196 12.81 18.88 -1.01
CA GLN A 196 14.19 18.78 -1.48
C GLN A 196 14.32 17.60 -2.43
N VAL A 197 14.62 17.88 -3.69
CA VAL A 197 14.96 16.85 -4.68
C VAL A 197 16.44 16.52 -4.53
N ARG A 198 16.78 15.26 -4.27
CA ARG A 198 18.18 14.78 -4.22
C ARG A 198 18.40 13.77 -5.34
N ASP A 199 19.32 14.09 -6.25
CA ASP A 199 19.63 13.26 -7.40
C ASP A 199 20.90 12.43 -7.13
N PHE A 200 20.79 11.12 -7.29
CA PHE A 200 21.87 10.14 -7.14
C PHE A 200 22.18 9.42 -8.47
N GLY A 201 21.69 9.93 -9.60
CA GLY A 201 21.79 9.32 -10.92
C GLY A 201 20.57 8.48 -11.28
N GLU A 202 20.63 7.77 -12.41
CA GLU A 202 19.56 6.87 -12.85
C GLU A 202 19.52 5.63 -11.96
N PHE A 203 18.51 5.58 -11.08
CA PHE A 203 18.18 4.37 -10.33
C PHE A 203 16.68 4.12 -10.42
N ASP A 204 16.31 2.85 -10.30
CA ASP A 204 14.93 2.44 -10.11
C ASP A 204 14.88 1.55 -8.89
N ILE A 205 14.11 1.93 -7.88
CA ILE A 205 13.73 0.98 -6.84
C ILE A 205 12.48 0.31 -7.36
N LEU A 206 12.57 -0.98 -7.64
CA LEU A 206 11.44 -1.78 -8.05
C LEU A 206 10.60 -2.02 -6.78
N SER A 207 9.68 -1.13 -6.44
CA SER A 207 8.79 -1.31 -5.28
C SER A 207 8.20 -2.73 -5.27
N MET A 208 8.23 -3.42 -4.13
CA MET A 208 7.69 -4.79 -3.95
C MET A 208 6.15 -4.85 -3.97
N ALA A 209 5.54 -3.77 -4.44
CA ALA A 209 4.19 -3.31 -4.16
C ALA A 209 3.69 -2.56 -5.40
N PHE A 210 3.46 -3.32 -6.49
CA PHE A 210 3.05 -2.80 -7.80
C PHE A 210 1.64 -2.19 -7.77
N GLU A 211 0.74 -2.72 -6.94
CA GLU A 211 -0.61 -2.18 -6.82
C GLU A 211 -0.62 -0.87 -6.01
N GLU A 212 0.28 -0.73 -5.05
CA GLU A 212 0.42 0.47 -4.23
C GLU A 212 0.95 1.66 -5.04
N ASP A 213 1.85 1.44 -5.99
CA ASP A 213 2.28 2.47 -6.96
C ASP A 213 1.10 2.96 -7.80
N SER A 214 0.34 2.04 -8.38
CA SER A 214 -0.85 2.38 -9.16
C SER A 214 -1.88 3.13 -8.30
N VAL A 215 -2.16 2.62 -7.11
CA VAL A 215 -3.09 3.26 -6.17
C VAL A 215 -2.59 4.67 -5.80
N ALA A 216 -1.34 4.82 -5.38
CA ALA A 216 -0.74 6.10 -5.05
C ALA A 216 -0.78 7.06 -6.24
N SER A 217 -0.50 6.57 -7.45
CA SER A 217 -0.55 7.35 -8.68
C SER A 217 -1.96 7.88 -8.98
N MET A 218 -2.99 7.06 -8.79
CA MET A 218 -4.39 7.49 -8.89
C MET A 218 -4.71 8.54 -7.81
N GLN A 219 -4.31 8.31 -6.55
CA GLN A 219 -4.58 9.24 -5.45
C GLN A 219 -3.93 10.60 -5.70
N GLN A 220 -2.66 10.61 -6.12
CA GLN A 220 -1.90 11.80 -6.50
C GLN A 220 -2.55 12.57 -7.64
N PHE A 221 -3.03 11.86 -8.66
CA PHE A 221 -3.75 12.47 -9.77
C PHE A 221 -5.08 13.10 -9.31
N ILE A 222 -5.86 12.41 -8.49
CA ILE A 222 -7.13 12.95 -7.99
C ILE A 222 -6.90 14.16 -7.07
N ASP A 223 -5.89 14.13 -6.21
CA ASP A 223 -5.55 15.27 -5.36
C ASP A 223 -5.01 16.45 -6.18
N TYR A 224 -4.28 16.19 -7.27
CA TYR A 224 -3.94 17.21 -8.25
C TYR A 224 -5.18 17.85 -8.87
N LEU A 225 -6.17 17.04 -9.28
CA LEU A 225 -7.44 17.56 -9.80
C LEU A 225 -8.21 18.37 -8.76
N ARG A 226 -8.22 17.94 -7.49
CA ARG A 226 -8.84 18.67 -6.37
C ARG A 226 -8.16 20.01 -6.10
N MET A 227 -6.84 20.07 -6.26
CA MET A 227 -6.07 21.31 -6.17
C MET A 227 -6.37 22.26 -7.35
N MET A 228 -6.69 21.72 -8.53
CA MET A 228 -7.07 22.49 -9.71
C MET A 228 -8.47 23.13 -9.65
N ASP A 229 -9.18 23.09 -8.52
CA ASP A 229 -10.45 23.85 -8.31
C ASP A 229 -10.27 25.39 -8.47
N GLN A 230 -9.04 25.88 -8.61
CA GLN A 230 -8.70 27.26 -8.98
C GLN A 230 -8.62 27.53 -10.50
N LEU A 231 -8.76 26.52 -11.36
CA LEU A 231 -8.75 26.65 -12.82
C LEU A 231 -10.16 26.60 -13.42
N ALA A 232 -10.33 27.32 -14.54
CA ALA A 232 -11.60 27.54 -15.22
C ALA A 232 -12.40 26.23 -15.43
N GLY A 233 -13.71 26.29 -15.14
CA GLY A 233 -14.61 25.13 -15.10
C GLY A 233 -14.73 24.29 -16.39
N GLU A 234 -14.13 24.72 -17.51
CA GLU A 234 -13.99 23.93 -18.73
C GLU A 234 -12.91 22.84 -18.63
N GLN A 235 -11.79 23.11 -17.94
CA GLN A 235 -10.74 22.11 -17.70
C GLN A 235 -11.21 21.05 -16.71
N VAL A 236 -11.94 21.45 -15.66
CA VAL A 236 -12.61 20.53 -14.72
C VAL A 236 -13.66 19.67 -15.45
N ARG A 237 -14.39 20.20 -16.45
CA ARG A 237 -15.32 19.40 -17.27
C ARG A 237 -14.61 18.43 -18.22
N PHE A 238 -13.49 18.84 -18.80
CA PHE A 238 -12.66 17.98 -19.65
C PHE A 238 -12.01 16.85 -18.84
N LEU A 239 -11.64 17.12 -17.58
CA LEU A 239 -11.06 16.14 -16.67
C LEU A 239 -12.12 15.31 -15.92
N LYS A 240 -13.32 15.82 -15.65
CA LYS A 240 -14.48 14.97 -15.27
C LYS A 240 -14.87 13.98 -16.37
N LYS A 241 -14.36 14.18 -17.58
CA LYS A 241 -14.42 13.28 -18.74
C LYS A 241 -13.22 12.32 -18.83
N ILE A 242 -12.40 12.17 -17.76
CA ILE A 242 -11.43 11.06 -17.64
C ILE A 242 -12.16 9.81 -18.12
N ARG A 243 -11.55 9.17 -19.11
CA ARG A 243 -12.17 8.11 -19.89
C ARG A 243 -12.77 7.09 -18.93
N PRO A 244 -13.96 6.54 -19.27
CA PRO A 244 -14.47 5.41 -18.51
C PRO A 244 -13.38 4.36 -18.37
N VAL A 245 -13.05 3.99 -17.13
CA VAL A 245 -12.07 2.95 -16.86
C VAL A 245 -12.82 1.64 -16.96
N ILE A 246 -12.47 0.86 -17.97
CA ILE A 246 -13.06 -0.44 -18.26
C ILE A 246 -12.15 -1.50 -17.64
N TYR A 247 -12.65 -2.26 -16.68
CA TYR A 247 -11.83 -3.26 -15.99
C TYR A 247 -12.60 -4.57 -15.72
N PRO A 248 -11.90 -5.71 -15.66
CA PRO A 248 -12.50 -6.99 -15.26
C PRO A 248 -12.72 -7.02 -13.75
N HIS A 249 -13.96 -7.24 -13.32
CA HIS A 249 -14.29 -7.34 -11.90
C HIS A 249 -14.19 -8.79 -11.40
N PRO A 250 -13.53 -9.07 -10.25
CA PRO A 250 -13.54 -10.42 -9.66
C PRO A 250 -14.96 -10.91 -9.38
N GLY A 251 -15.38 -12.00 -10.04
CA GLY A 251 -16.73 -12.57 -9.88
C GLY A 251 -17.79 -12.12 -10.89
N TYR A 252 -17.43 -11.29 -11.88
CA TYR A 252 -18.29 -10.98 -13.03
C TYR A 252 -17.59 -11.39 -14.33
N ASN A 253 -18.34 -11.97 -15.28
CA ASN A 253 -17.84 -12.35 -16.60
C ASN A 253 -17.81 -11.17 -17.60
N GLU A 254 -18.19 -9.96 -17.17
CA GLU A 254 -18.34 -8.78 -18.02
C GLU A 254 -17.47 -7.62 -17.53
N LEU A 255 -17.00 -6.80 -18.48
CA LEU A 255 -16.21 -5.61 -18.19
C LEU A 255 -17.10 -4.57 -17.49
N THR A 256 -16.61 -4.02 -16.38
CA THR A 256 -17.29 -2.97 -15.63
C THR A 256 -16.68 -1.61 -15.95
N GLN A 257 -17.52 -0.60 -16.07
CA GLN A 257 -17.12 0.76 -16.37
C GLN A 257 -17.54 1.72 -15.24
N ALA A 258 -16.62 2.63 -14.90
CA ALA A 258 -16.81 3.61 -13.84
C ALA A 258 -16.22 4.97 -14.21
N TYR A 259 -16.82 6.02 -13.64
CA TYR A 259 -16.39 7.41 -13.76
C TYR A 259 -16.15 8.01 -12.38
N ILE A 260 -15.22 8.96 -12.29
CA ILE A 260 -14.93 9.67 -11.03
C ILE A 260 -15.75 10.95 -10.94
N GLU A 261 -16.58 11.06 -9.92
CA GLU A 261 -17.19 12.30 -9.46
C GLU A 261 -16.42 12.77 -8.20
N PHE A 262 -15.88 13.98 -8.19
CA PHE A 262 -15.16 14.51 -7.03
C PHE A 262 -15.50 15.97 -6.76
N ASN A 263 -15.29 16.38 -5.50
CA ASN A 263 -15.14 17.77 -5.09
C ASN A 263 -13.97 17.88 -4.10
N LYS A 264 -13.84 19.04 -3.46
CA LYS A 264 -12.81 19.32 -2.46
C LYS A 264 -12.75 18.29 -1.32
N ASP A 265 -13.90 17.76 -0.90
CA ASP A 265 -14.01 16.96 0.32
C ASP A 265 -14.24 15.48 0.04
N PHE A 266 -14.81 15.09 -1.10
CA PHE A 266 -15.12 13.70 -1.40
C PHE A 266 -14.74 13.28 -2.83
N VAL A 267 -14.44 11.99 -2.98
CA VAL A 267 -14.28 11.31 -4.27
C VAL A 267 -15.23 10.15 -4.31
N VAL A 268 -15.97 10.00 -5.41
CA VAL A 268 -16.96 8.94 -5.62
C VAL A 268 -16.74 8.30 -6.98
N ALA A 269 -16.60 6.97 -7.01
CA ALA A 269 -16.72 6.19 -8.24
C ALA A 269 -18.21 5.96 -8.52
N LYS A 270 -18.65 6.34 -9.71
CA LYS A 270 -19.99 6.07 -10.22
C LYS A 270 -19.92 5.03 -11.33
N PHE A 271 -20.55 3.90 -11.09
CA PHE A 271 -20.61 2.76 -12.00
C PHE A 271 -21.79 2.91 -12.97
N ASP A 272 -21.71 2.25 -14.12
CA ASP A 272 -22.76 2.30 -15.15
C ASP A 272 -24.12 1.78 -14.69
N ASN A 273 -24.13 0.86 -13.72
CA ASN A 273 -25.34 0.37 -13.06
C ASN A 273 -25.95 1.37 -12.06
N GLY A 274 -25.42 2.60 -11.97
CA GLY A 274 -25.89 3.66 -11.09
C GLY A 274 -25.36 3.57 -9.66
N LYS A 275 -24.63 2.50 -9.29
CA LYS A 275 -24.01 2.37 -7.98
C LYS A 275 -22.95 3.45 -7.77
N LYS A 276 -22.89 4.00 -6.56
CA LYS A 276 -21.88 4.97 -6.13
C LYS A 276 -21.07 4.39 -4.98
N VAL A 277 -19.75 4.53 -5.05
CA VAL A 277 -18.81 4.10 -4.00
C VAL A 277 -17.92 5.28 -3.65
N THR A 278 -17.95 5.70 -2.39
CA THR A 278 -17.04 6.74 -1.88
C THR A 278 -15.62 6.19 -1.83
N LEU A 279 -14.74 6.76 -2.65
CA LEU A 279 -13.32 6.41 -2.72
C LEU A 279 -12.48 7.18 -1.70
N ALA A 280 -12.88 8.41 -1.36
CA ALA A 280 -12.22 9.19 -0.33
C ALA A 280 -13.17 10.18 0.36
N ASP A 281 -12.94 10.38 1.66
CA ASP A 281 -13.52 11.44 2.47
C ASP A 281 -12.38 12.25 3.10
N GLY A 282 -12.20 13.48 2.64
CA GLY A 282 -11.00 14.28 2.79
C GLY A 282 -9.77 13.53 2.27
N LYS A 283 -8.87 13.23 3.21
CA LYS A 283 -7.60 12.49 3.02
C LYS A 283 -7.72 11.01 3.37
N ASN A 284 -8.88 10.56 3.84
CA ASN A 284 -9.11 9.16 4.19
C ASN A 284 -9.60 8.42 2.96
N TRP A 285 -8.74 7.60 2.39
CA TRP A 285 -9.06 6.76 1.23
C TRP A 285 -9.72 5.46 1.66
N ASN A 286 -10.83 5.11 1.01
CA ASN A 286 -11.55 3.86 1.17
C ASN A 286 -11.57 3.12 -0.17
N LEU A 287 -10.55 2.29 -0.37
CA LEU A 287 -10.37 1.53 -1.62
C LEU A 287 -10.83 0.08 -1.50
N ASN A 288 -11.78 -0.22 -0.61
CA ASN A 288 -12.24 -1.59 -0.40
C ASN A 288 -13.21 -2.07 -1.51
N GLY A 289 -13.23 -3.38 -1.76
CA GLY A 289 -14.19 -4.02 -2.68
C GLY A 289 -14.09 -3.51 -4.12
N TYR A 290 -15.18 -2.89 -4.62
CA TYR A 290 -15.30 -2.40 -6.00
C TYR A 290 -14.27 -1.32 -6.38
N ALA A 291 -13.76 -0.58 -5.39
CA ALA A 291 -12.85 0.54 -5.59
C ALA A 291 -11.41 0.11 -5.93
N LYS A 292 -10.97 -1.06 -5.44
CA LYS A 292 -9.57 -1.51 -5.59
C LYS A 292 -9.20 -1.79 -7.05
N PRO A 293 -9.90 -2.66 -7.80
CA PRO A 293 -9.46 -3.00 -9.15
C PRO A 293 -9.56 -1.80 -10.10
N PHE A 294 -10.51 -0.91 -9.85
CA PHE A 294 -10.61 0.39 -10.53
C PHE A 294 -9.37 1.26 -10.29
N ALA A 295 -8.97 1.42 -9.01
CA ALA A 295 -7.83 2.24 -8.64
C ALA A 295 -6.50 1.70 -9.21
N VAL A 296 -6.32 0.37 -9.19
CA VAL A 296 -5.16 -0.29 -9.77
C VAL A 296 -5.10 -0.09 -11.29
N GLN A 297 -6.21 -0.27 -12.00
CA GLN A 297 -6.25 -0.13 -13.46
C GLN A 297 -5.97 1.31 -13.90
N LEU A 298 -6.67 2.29 -13.31
CA LEU A 298 -6.48 3.71 -13.63
C LEU A 298 -5.08 4.18 -13.24
N GLY A 299 -4.60 3.73 -12.08
CA GLY A 299 -3.26 4.02 -11.60
C GLY A 299 -2.16 3.51 -12.52
N ALA A 300 -2.30 2.30 -13.06
CA ALA A 300 -1.34 1.72 -14.00
C ALA A 300 -1.24 2.55 -15.29
N GLU A 301 -2.38 2.95 -15.86
CA GLU A 301 -2.42 3.84 -17.04
C GLU A 301 -1.75 5.20 -16.76
N LEU A 302 -1.92 5.74 -15.55
CA LEU A 302 -1.32 7.00 -15.13
C LEU A 302 0.18 6.89 -14.82
N GLY A 303 0.63 5.72 -14.37
CA GLY A 303 2.04 5.46 -14.12
C GLY A 303 2.84 5.33 -15.42
N GLU A 304 2.25 4.78 -16.49
CA GLU A 304 2.91 4.64 -17.80
C GLU A 304 3.06 5.97 -18.57
N ALA A 305 2.31 7.01 -18.19
CA ALA A 305 2.25 8.33 -18.84
C ALA A 305 3.29 9.33 -18.27
#